data_AF-A0A250FTJ1-F1
#
_entry.id   AF-A0A250FTJ1-F1
#
_cell.length_a   1.000
_cell.length_b   1.000
_cell.length_c   1.000
_cell.angle_alpha   90.00
_cell.angle_beta   90.00
_cell.angle_gamma   90.00
#
_symmetry.space_group_name_H-M   'P 1'
#
loop_
_entity.id
_entity.type
_entity.pdbx_description
1 polymer ?
#
loop_
_entity_poly.entity_id
_entity_poly.type
_entity_poly.pdbx_seq_one_letter_code
_entity_poly.pdbx_strand_id
1 'polypeptide(L)'
;MNKNIKKMFLIIFLSILSGIALAALYAFLVMRFTSSYDREISIIFFPIPFILGASICYSFAYNQKISGALAVICTLVFFKFIMGTLGVTFSKVYERLTLPKVYKSYHYTSDYKIYNLEGEKHLVRLPEDIHYIAKGIYLNPQNELVIYDKSRPIDRDKTSVIDYMEKYNSLGERMPANDILEVEQDISNIFDENSERFSKKEETLKRTRINPLYVESYKEKGDKYETILYFEVKTQPYTFRLKTQFSYIKNQKELSKTSTTYYTNDTETIESFGIISVYTNKHLGYQLLKVKDDFYMVK
;
A
#
# COMPACT_ATOMS: atom_id res chain seq x y z
N MET A 1 -8.86 59.25 -8.39
CA MET A 1 -7.69 58.35 -8.24
C MET A 1 -6.94 58.26 -9.56
N ASN A 2 -5.64 58.63 -9.57
CA ASN A 2 -4.79 58.71 -10.77
C ASN A 2 -4.74 57.35 -11.50
N LYS A 3 -4.76 57.35 -12.85
CA LYS A 3 -4.77 56.14 -13.71
C LYS A 3 -3.59 55.20 -13.40
N ASN A 4 -2.45 55.78 -13.03
CA ASN A 4 -1.25 55.03 -12.62
C ASN A 4 -1.41 54.32 -11.27
N ILE A 5 -2.13 54.93 -10.32
CA ILE A 5 -2.42 54.32 -9.01
C ILE A 5 -3.34 53.11 -9.18
N LYS A 6 -4.41 53.24 -9.98
CA LYS A 6 -5.31 52.12 -10.32
C LYS A 6 -4.57 50.93 -10.95
N LYS A 7 -3.66 51.23 -11.89
CA LYS A 7 -2.82 50.20 -12.55
C LYS A 7 -1.92 49.48 -11.55
N MET A 8 -1.26 50.21 -10.66
CA MET A 8 -0.38 49.64 -9.64
C MET A 8 -1.15 48.73 -8.68
N PHE A 9 -2.31 49.16 -8.19
CA PHE A 9 -3.16 48.34 -7.31
C PHE A 9 -3.61 47.04 -7.99
N LEU A 10 -3.99 47.10 -9.27
CA LEU A 10 -4.38 45.91 -10.03
C LEU A 10 -3.23 44.90 -10.16
N ILE A 11 -2.02 45.38 -10.44
CA ILE A 11 -0.83 44.53 -10.60
C ILE A 11 -0.47 43.87 -9.27
N ILE A 12 -0.51 44.61 -8.16
CA ILE A 12 -0.27 44.06 -6.81
C ILE A 12 -1.31 42.99 -6.50
N PHE A 13 -2.59 43.26 -6.76
CA PHE A 13 -3.66 42.31 -6.53
C PHE A 13 -3.48 41.01 -7.32
N LEU A 14 -3.18 41.10 -8.62
CA LEU A 14 -2.92 39.93 -9.46
C LEU A 14 -1.66 39.16 -9.04
N SER A 15 -0.64 39.87 -8.57
CA SER A 15 0.59 39.24 -8.07
C SER A 15 0.33 38.45 -6.79
N ILE A 16 -0.42 39.02 -5.85
CA ILE A 16 -0.84 38.31 -4.64
C ILE A 16 -1.66 37.07 -5.01
N LEU A 17 -2.62 37.20 -5.94
CA LEU A 17 -3.45 36.06 -6.38
C LEU A 17 -2.62 34.94 -7.02
N SER A 18 -1.63 35.31 -7.85
CA SER A 18 -0.69 34.34 -8.44
C SER A 18 0.15 33.62 -7.38
N GLY A 19 0.63 34.35 -6.37
CA GLY A 19 1.31 33.78 -5.21
C GLY A 19 0.41 32.80 -4.43
N ILE A 20 -0.83 33.19 -4.14
CA ILE A 20 -1.81 32.33 -3.48
C ILE A 20 -2.05 31.05 -4.27
N ALA A 21 -2.22 31.13 -5.60
CA ALA A 21 -2.45 29.97 -6.46
C ALA A 21 -1.29 28.96 -6.39
N LEU A 22 -0.04 29.44 -6.47
CA LEU A 22 1.15 28.60 -6.38
C LEU A 22 1.33 28.00 -4.98
N ALA A 23 1.06 28.78 -3.92
CA ALA A 23 1.10 28.28 -2.55
C ALA A 23 0.02 27.23 -2.28
N ALA A 24 -1.18 27.41 -2.83
CA ALA A 24 -2.27 26.44 -2.75
C ALA A 24 -1.92 25.13 -3.48
N LEU A 25 -1.30 25.21 -4.66
CA LEU A 25 -0.80 24.04 -5.38
C LEU A 25 0.24 23.28 -4.55
N TYR A 26 1.18 23.99 -3.92
CA TYR A 26 2.17 23.40 -3.04
C TYR A 26 1.53 22.71 -1.82
N ALA A 27 0.64 23.41 -1.12
CA ALA A 27 -0.07 22.85 0.03
C ALA A 27 -0.89 21.61 -0.35
N PHE A 28 -1.55 21.62 -1.51
CA PHE A 28 -2.25 20.45 -2.04
C PHE A 28 -1.31 19.25 -2.21
N LEU A 29 -0.14 19.45 -2.82
CA LEU A 29 0.85 18.38 -3.01
C LEU A 29 1.32 17.84 -1.65
N VAL A 30 1.64 18.72 -0.71
CA VAL A 30 2.09 18.32 0.64
C VAL A 30 1.00 17.53 1.35
N MET A 31 -0.20 18.09 1.51
CA MET A 31 -1.30 17.43 2.25
C MET A 31 -1.69 16.08 1.65
N ARG A 32 -1.59 15.93 0.33
CA ARG A 32 -2.07 14.72 -0.36
C ARG A 32 -1.03 13.62 -0.41
N PHE A 33 0.25 13.94 -0.44
CA PHE A 33 1.32 12.97 -0.73
C PHE A 33 2.34 12.78 0.39
N THR A 34 2.33 13.59 1.45
CA THR A 34 3.27 13.41 2.56
C THR A 34 2.66 12.66 3.73
N SER A 35 3.53 11.91 4.43
CA SER A 35 3.26 11.39 5.76
C SER A 35 3.06 12.53 6.77
N SER A 36 2.54 12.22 7.97
CA SER A 36 2.32 13.25 9.00
C SER A 36 3.62 13.94 9.45
N TYR A 37 4.74 13.22 9.48
CA TYR A 37 6.04 13.75 9.89
C TYR A 37 6.66 14.66 8.83
N ASP A 38 6.70 14.19 7.57
CA ASP A 38 7.26 14.97 6.46
C ASP A 38 6.42 16.22 6.13
N ARG A 39 5.14 16.21 6.54
CA ARG A 39 4.22 17.35 6.40
C ARG A 39 4.70 18.57 7.19
N GLU A 40 5.16 18.38 8.42
CA GLU A 40 5.60 19.48 9.28
C GLU A 40 6.82 20.19 8.69
N ILE A 41 7.81 19.43 8.24
CA ILE A 41 9.00 19.96 7.58
C ILE A 41 8.62 20.66 6.26
N SER A 42 7.70 20.06 5.50
CA SER A 42 7.26 20.62 4.21
C SER A 42 6.53 21.96 4.39
N ILE A 43 5.77 22.17 5.47
CA ILE A 43 5.06 23.43 5.71
C ILE A 43 6.03 24.62 5.86
N ILE A 44 7.27 24.40 6.31
CA ILE A 44 8.30 25.45 6.44
C ILE A 44 8.57 26.12 5.10
N PHE A 45 8.51 25.37 3.99
CA PHE A 45 8.76 25.89 2.65
C PHE A 45 7.54 26.58 2.00
N PHE A 46 6.38 26.64 2.69
CA PHE A 46 5.15 27.26 2.17
C PHE A 46 5.30 28.71 1.67
N PRO A 47 6.12 29.59 2.28
CA PRO A 47 6.30 30.96 1.79
C PRO A 47 6.96 31.05 0.40
N ILE A 48 7.78 30.07 0.04
CA ILE A 48 8.58 30.07 -1.21
C ILE A 48 7.70 30.12 -2.47
N PRO A 49 6.73 29.21 -2.69
CA PRO A 49 5.86 29.25 -3.87
C PRO A 49 5.00 30.51 -3.92
N PHE A 50 4.62 31.08 -2.78
CA PHE A 50 3.91 32.36 -2.74
C PHE A 50 4.76 33.50 -3.31
N ILE A 51 6.00 33.64 -2.83
CA ILE A 51 6.93 34.68 -3.29
C ILE A 51 7.21 34.49 -4.79
N LEU A 52 7.49 33.27 -5.22
CA LEU A 52 7.77 32.97 -6.63
C LEU A 52 6.59 33.33 -7.54
N GLY A 53 5.35 33.01 -7.16
CA GLY A 53 4.16 33.38 -7.94
C GLY A 53 3.95 34.88 -8.04
N ALA A 54 4.08 35.58 -6.92
CA ALA A 54 4.02 37.04 -6.91
C ALA A 54 5.11 37.67 -7.78
N SER A 55 6.35 37.17 -7.71
CA SER A 55 7.49 37.65 -8.51
C SER A 55 7.31 37.44 -10.01
N ILE A 56 6.73 36.31 -10.44
CA ILE A 56 6.42 36.06 -11.86
C ILE A 56 5.45 37.12 -12.38
N CYS A 57 4.29 37.25 -11.73
CA CYS A 57 3.24 38.16 -12.17
C CYS A 57 3.71 39.62 -12.17
N TYR A 58 4.43 40.02 -11.11
CA TYR A 58 5.01 41.36 -11.00
C TYR A 58 6.05 41.63 -12.11
N SER A 59 6.95 40.69 -12.37
CA SER A 59 7.99 40.85 -13.39
C SER A 59 7.41 40.98 -14.80
N PHE A 60 6.37 40.21 -15.13
CA PHE A 60 5.67 40.35 -16.42
C PHE A 60 4.92 41.68 -16.53
N ALA A 61 4.25 42.12 -15.47
CA ALA A 61 3.49 43.37 -15.46
C ALA A 61 4.35 44.63 -15.68
N TYR A 62 5.61 44.59 -15.24
CA TYR A 62 6.59 45.67 -15.41
C TYR A 62 7.61 45.39 -16.55
N ASN A 63 7.36 44.39 -17.40
CA ASN A 63 8.20 44.03 -18.55
C ASN A 63 9.67 43.70 -18.17
N GLN A 64 9.90 43.22 -16.95
CA GLN A 64 11.21 42.77 -16.46
C GLN A 64 11.50 41.35 -16.93
N LYS A 65 11.80 41.21 -18.22
CA LYS A 65 11.94 39.90 -18.91
C LYS A 65 12.95 38.96 -18.24
N ILE A 66 14.10 39.46 -17.81
CA ILE A 66 15.17 38.66 -17.19
C ILE A 66 14.75 38.15 -15.80
N SER A 67 14.24 39.05 -14.94
CA SER A 67 13.72 38.69 -13.61
C SER A 67 12.56 37.70 -13.71
N GLY A 68 11.64 37.93 -14.65
CA GLY A 68 10.51 37.03 -14.90
C GLY A 68 10.96 35.64 -15.33
N ALA A 69 11.90 35.54 -16.27
CA ALA A 69 12.45 34.26 -16.70
C ALA A 69 13.15 33.51 -15.54
N LEU A 70 13.91 34.23 -14.71
CA LEU A 70 14.59 33.65 -13.55
C LEU A 70 13.58 33.14 -12.51
N ALA A 71 12.53 33.91 -12.22
CA ALA A 71 11.45 33.49 -11.32
C ALA A 71 10.71 32.23 -11.83
N VAL A 72 10.46 32.13 -13.14
CA VAL A 72 9.88 30.92 -13.75
C VAL A 72 10.82 29.73 -13.59
N ILE A 73 12.12 29.88 -13.87
CA ILE A 73 13.11 28.81 -13.72
C ILE A 73 13.19 28.36 -12.26
N CYS A 74 13.27 29.29 -11.31
CA CYS A 74 13.28 28.98 -9.87
C CYS A 74 12.02 28.21 -9.45
N THR A 75 10.85 28.58 -10.00
CA THR A 75 9.59 27.86 -9.76
C THR A 75 9.66 26.42 -10.26
N LEU A 76 10.12 26.22 -11.50
CA LEU A 76 10.27 24.87 -12.06
C LEU A 76 11.25 24.02 -11.26
N VAL A 77 12.40 24.59 -10.87
CA VAL A 77 13.41 23.91 -10.04
C VAL A 77 12.85 23.57 -8.66
N PHE A 78 12.14 24.50 -8.02
CA PHE A 78 11.51 24.28 -6.72
C PHE A 78 10.48 23.15 -6.78
N PHE A 79 9.53 23.19 -7.72
CA PHE A 79 8.52 22.13 -7.84
C PHE A 79 9.13 20.79 -8.24
N LYS A 80 10.18 20.77 -9.06
CA LYS A 80 10.94 19.54 -9.37
C LYS A 80 11.63 18.98 -8.12
N PHE A 81 12.24 19.84 -7.30
CA PHE A 81 12.86 19.45 -6.04
C PHE A 81 11.82 18.90 -5.06
N ILE A 82 10.73 19.64 -4.81
CA ILE A 82 9.65 19.22 -3.92
C ILE A 82 9.05 17.90 -4.38
N MET A 83 8.62 17.79 -5.64
CA MET A 83 8.10 16.53 -6.18
C MET A 83 9.10 15.38 -6.01
N GLY A 84 10.40 15.68 -6.19
CA GLY A 84 11.48 14.73 -5.93
C GLY A 84 11.57 14.28 -4.46
N THR A 85 11.48 15.21 -3.50
CA THR A 85 11.51 14.92 -2.06
C THR A 85 10.26 14.19 -1.58
N LEU A 86 9.10 14.49 -2.17
CA LEU A 86 7.83 13.87 -1.80
C LEU A 86 7.61 12.49 -2.48
N GLY A 87 8.51 12.06 -3.36
CA GLY A 87 8.30 10.85 -4.16
C GLY A 87 7.06 10.94 -5.06
N VAL A 88 6.74 12.15 -5.55
CA VAL A 88 5.57 12.44 -6.38
C VAL A 88 6.01 12.64 -7.82
N THR A 89 5.29 12.00 -8.76
CA THR A 89 5.40 12.28 -10.20
C THR A 89 4.08 12.87 -10.69
N PHE A 90 4.11 13.61 -11.80
CA PHE A 90 2.86 14.10 -12.42
C PHE A 90 1.89 12.98 -12.76
N SER A 91 2.42 11.82 -13.17
CA SER A 91 1.62 10.61 -13.40
C SER A 91 0.92 10.15 -12.12
N LYS A 92 1.62 10.12 -10.97
CA LYS A 92 1.04 9.80 -9.66
C LYS A 92 -0.02 10.82 -9.22
N VAL A 93 0.17 12.11 -9.53
CA VAL A 93 -0.85 13.16 -9.25
C VAL A 93 -2.10 12.96 -10.09
N TYR A 94 -1.91 12.75 -11.40
CA TYR A 94 -2.99 12.56 -12.35
C TYR A 94 -3.84 11.34 -11.98
N GLU A 95 -3.21 10.17 -11.86
CA GLU A 95 -3.89 8.91 -11.54
C GLU A 95 -4.69 9.00 -10.23
N ARG A 96 -4.13 9.65 -9.21
CA ARG A 96 -4.81 9.82 -7.92
C ARG A 96 -5.98 10.79 -7.96
N LEU A 97 -5.97 11.76 -8.90
CA LEU A 97 -7.10 12.66 -9.15
C LEU A 97 -8.19 11.96 -9.95
N THR A 98 -7.82 11.14 -10.93
CA THR A 98 -8.74 10.36 -11.78
C THR A 98 -9.25 9.09 -11.14
N LEU A 99 -8.67 8.66 -10.01
CA LEU A 99 -9.12 7.49 -9.25
C LEU A 99 -10.62 7.59 -8.95
N PRO A 100 -11.43 6.61 -9.39
CA PRO A 100 -12.86 6.58 -9.11
C PRO A 100 -13.16 6.70 -7.61
N LYS A 101 -14.22 7.43 -7.26
CA LYS A 101 -14.58 7.73 -5.86
C LYS A 101 -14.71 6.48 -4.98
N VAL A 102 -15.22 5.39 -5.55
CA VAL A 102 -15.42 4.09 -4.87
C VAL A 102 -14.11 3.52 -4.32
N TYR A 103 -12.98 3.74 -4.99
CA TYR A 103 -11.68 3.19 -4.58
C TYR A 103 -10.92 4.07 -3.59
N LYS A 104 -11.40 5.31 -3.34
CA LYS A 104 -10.73 6.24 -2.41
C LYS A 104 -10.79 5.78 -0.96
N SER A 105 -11.80 5.00 -0.59
CA SER A 105 -11.98 4.46 0.76
C SER A 105 -11.28 3.11 0.99
N TYR A 106 -10.63 2.53 -0.02
CA TYR A 106 -9.94 1.25 0.13
C TYR A 106 -8.69 1.42 0.99
N HIS A 107 -8.44 0.45 1.87
CA HIS A 107 -7.35 0.50 2.85
C HIS A 107 -6.09 -0.21 2.35
N TYR A 108 -4.91 0.34 2.64
CA TYR A 108 -3.66 -0.31 2.25
C TYR A 108 -3.40 -1.55 3.11
N THR A 109 -2.99 -2.65 2.48
CA THR A 109 -2.63 -3.89 3.21
C THR A 109 -1.28 -3.81 3.94
N SER A 110 -0.49 -2.76 3.72
CA SER A 110 0.75 -2.51 4.46
C SER A 110 0.57 -1.48 5.58
N ASP A 111 -0.62 -0.89 5.73
CA ASP A 111 -0.85 0.05 6.82
C ASP A 111 -0.85 -0.74 8.13
N TYR A 112 0.08 -0.42 9.03
CA TYR A 112 0.07 -0.86 10.42
C TYR A 112 -1.24 -0.48 11.18
N LYS A 113 -2.15 0.24 10.52
CA LYS A 113 -3.49 0.59 11.00
C LYS A 113 -4.60 -0.32 10.47
N ILE A 114 -4.28 -1.40 9.74
CA ILE A 114 -5.24 -2.47 9.41
C ILE A 114 -5.88 -3.08 10.65
N TYR A 115 -5.18 -2.99 11.79
CA TYR A 115 -5.73 -3.28 13.12
C TYR A 115 -7.03 -2.50 13.44
N ASN A 116 -7.34 -1.44 12.68
CA ASN A 116 -8.54 -0.61 12.80
C ASN A 116 -9.38 -0.56 11.50
N LEU A 117 -9.50 -1.65 10.76
CA LEU A 117 -10.52 -1.79 9.70
C LEU A 117 -11.93 -1.82 10.31
N GLU A 118 -12.88 -1.20 9.60
CA GLU A 118 -14.32 -1.06 9.89
C GLU A 118 -14.87 -2.02 10.96
N GLY A 119 -14.80 -1.61 12.24
CA GLY A 119 -15.48 -2.29 13.35
C GLY A 119 -14.86 -3.62 13.75
N GLU A 120 -13.89 -3.55 14.67
CA GLU A 120 -13.47 -4.59 15.64
C GLU A 120 -13.26 -6.04 15.14
N LYS A 121 -12.03 -6.57 15.36
CA LYS A 121 -11.71 -7.99 15.64
C LYS A 121 -11.68 -9.02 14.50
N HIS A 122 -12.09 -8.69 13.28
CA HIS A 122 -12.33 -9.73 12.25
C HIS A 122 -11.20 -9.98 11.24
N LEU A 123 -10.19 -9.11 11.14
CA LEU A 123 -8.98 -9.33 10.34
C LEU A 123 -7.75 -9.08 11.22
N VAL A 124 -7.13 -10.16 11.69
CA VAL A 124 -6.02 -10.13 12.64
C VAL A 124 -4.72 -10.40 11.90
N ARG A 125 -3.73 -9.50 11.98
CA ARG A 125 -2.40 -9.73 11.41
C ARG A 125 -1.65 -10.79 12.22
N LEU A 126 -0.91 -11.66 11.52
CA LEU A 126 -0.15 -12.76 12.11
C LEU A 126 1.35 -12.61 11.76
N PRO A 127 2.26 -12.56 12.75
CA PRO A 127 1.98 -12.51 14.20
C PRO A 127 1.33 -11.18 14.58
N GLU A 128 0.62 -11.17 15.72
CA GLU A 128 -0.04 -9.96 16.19
C GLU A 128 0.97 -8.88 16.61
N ASP A 129 2.12 -9.29 17.16
CA ASP A 129 3.20 -8.41 17.57
C ASP A 129 4.00 -7.90 16.37
N ILE A 130 4.07 -6.57 16.25
CA ILE A 130 4.77 -5.85 15.18
C ILE A 130 6.29 -6.06 15.17
N HIS A 131 6.88 -6.56 16.26
CA HIS A 131 8.32 -6.82 16.33
C HIS A 131 8.74 -8.12 15.64
N TYR A 132 7.79 -9.02 15.37
CA TYR A 132 8.04 -10.30 14.74
C TYR A 132 7.44 -10.34 13.33
N ILE A 133 8.07 -11.09 12.43
CA ILE A 133 7.57 -11.29 11.07
C ILE A 133 7.46 -12.79 10.83
N ALA A 134 6.25 -13.27 10.57
CA ALA A 134 6.03 -14.69 10.27
C ALA A 134 6.92 -15.14 9.10
N LYS A 135 7.78 -16.12 9.35
CA LYS A 135 8.58 -16.79 8.32
C LYS A 135 7.91 -18.07 7.84
N GLY A 136 7.15 -18.72 8.72
CA GLY A 136 6.37 -19.89 8.39
C GLY A 136 5.03 -19.91 9.11
N ILE A 137 4.05 -20.48 8.43
CA ILE A 137 2.70 -20.72 8.96
C ILE A 137 2.27 -22.11 8.50
N TYR A 138 1.89 -22.98 9.42
CA TYR A 138 1.47 -24.35 9.10
C TYR A 138 0.32 -24.83 9.98
N LEU A 139 -0.39 -25.87 9.55
CA LEU A 139 -1.32 -26.62 10.40
C LEU A 139 -0.63 -27.89 10.86
N ASN A 140 -0.66 -28.17 12.16
CA ASN A 140 -0.20 -29.44 12.69
C ASN A 140 -1.28 -30.54 12.49
N PRO A 141 -0.99 -31.81 12.82
CA PRO A 141 -1.95 -32.90 12.68
C PRO A 141 -3.27 -32.72 13.45
N GLN A 142 -3.30 -31.86 14.47
CA GLN A 142 -4.49 -31.53 15.25
C GLN A 142 -5.31 -30.36 14.65
N ASN A 143 -4.93 -29.85 13.48
CA ASN A 143 -5.48 -28.64 12.85
C ASN A 143 -5.28 -27.37 13.69
N GLU A 144 -4.22 -27.33 14.48
CA GLU A 144 -3.79 -26.13 15.20
C GLU A 144 -2.83 -25.36 14.31
N LEU A 145 -3.07 -24.06 14.19
CA LEU A 145 -2.24 -23.17 13.40
C LEU A 145 -1.02 -22.78 14.20
N VAL A 146 0.15 -23.04 13.64
CA VAL A 146 1.44 -22.66 14.20
C VAL A 146 2.09 -21.63 13.30
N ILE A 147 2.50 -20.52 13.90
CA ILE A 147 3.23 -19.43 13.24
C ILE A 147 4.58 -19.34 13.92
N TYR A 148 5.64 -19.22 13.13
CA TYR A 148 6.98 -19.08 13.69
C TYR A 148 7.81 -18.02 12.96
N ASP A 149 8.74 -17.42 13.70
CA ASP A 149 9.83 -16.61 13.17
C ASP A 149 11.15 -17.40 13.29
N LYS A 150 11.74 -17.74 12.15
CA LYS A 150 13.11 -18.26 12.10
C LYS A 150 14.02 -17.02 12.04
N SER A 151 14.62 -16.66 13.17
CA SER A 151 15.68 -15.68 13.11
C SER A 151 16.84 -16.25 12.30
N ARG A 152 17.51 -15.39 11.54
CA ARG A 152 18.83 -15.76 11.02
C ARG A 152 19.77 -15.74 12.22
N PRO A 153 20.48 -16.83 12.51
CA PRO A 153 21.47 -16.81 13.57
C PRO A 153 22.51 -15.75 13.22
N ILE A 154 22.85 -14.92 14.20
CA ILE A 154 23.87 -13.86 14.05
C ILE A 154 25.23 -14.48 13.66
N ASP A 155 25.47 -15.73 14.08
CA ASP A 155 26.60 -16.57 13.67
C ASP A 155 26.24 -17.45 12.49
N ARG A 156 27.06 -17.40 11.43
CA ARG A 156 26.91 -18.22 10.21
C ARG A 156 27.07 -19.73 10.44
N ASP A 157 27.55 -20.13 11.62
CA ASP A 157 27.91 -21.51 11.95
C ASP A 157 26.89 -22.21 12.89
N LYS A 158 25.76 -21.57 13.21
CA LYS A 158 24.67 -22.16 14.01
C LYS A 158 23.43 -22.43 13.17
N THR A 159 22.74 -23.54 13.47
CA THR A 159 21.39 -23.81 12.95
C THR A 159 20.42 -22.74 13.42
N SER A 160 19.57 -22.24 12.52
CA SER A 160 18.54 -21.24 12.81
C SER A 160 17.65 -21.70 13.96
N VAL A 161 17.65 -20.97 15.07
CA VAL A 161 16.76 -21.23 16.21
C VAL A 161 15.47 -20.47 15.97
N ILE A 162 14.34 -21.07 16.32
CA ILE A 162 13.03 -20.41 16.26
C ILE A 162 12.95 -19.50 17.49
N ASP A 163 13.00 -18.19 17.26
CA ASP A 163 13.00 -17.19 18.34
C ASP A 163 11.58 -16.78 18.76
N TYR A 164 10.57 -17.15 17.96
CA TYR A 164 9.18 -16.84 18.22
C TYR A 164 8.25 -17.92 17.67
N MET A 165 7.26 -18.32 18.47
CA MET A 165 6.19 -19.21 18.05
C MET A 165 4.85 -18.78 18.66
N GLU A 166 3.82 -18.72 17.82
CA GLU A 166 2.42 -18.57 18.21
C GLU A 166 1.62 -19.77 17.75
N LYS A 167 0.63 -20.15 18.55
CA LYS A 167 -0.26 -21.26 18.26
C LYS A 167 -1.70 -20.83 18.43
N TYR A 168 -2.57 -21.26 17.51
CA TYR A 168 -4.01 -21.02 17.57
C TYR A 168 -4.77 -22.33 17.40
N ASN A 169 -5.84 -22.51 18.16
CA ASN A 169 -6.73 -23.66 18.00
C ASN A 169 -7.59 -23.52 16.73
N SER A 170 -8.38 -24.54 16.41
CA SER A 170 -9.28 -24.54 15.25
C SER A 170 -10.34 -23.44 15.25
N LEU A 171 -10.60 -22.80 16.39
CA LEU A 171 -11.50 -21.64 16.53
C LEU A 171 -10.77 -20.29 16.37
N GLY A 172 -9.46 -20.30 16.12
CA GLY A 172 -8.64 -19.09 15.98
C GLY A 172 -8.38 -18.40 17.33
N GLU A 173 -8.38 -19.16 18.43
CA GLU A 173 -8.04 -18.65 19.76
C GLU A 173 -6.59 -18.99 20.07
N ARG A 174 -5.84 -18.00 20.57
CA ARG A 174 -4.43 -18.14 20.90
C ARG A 174 -4.26 -19.13 22.06
N MET A 175 -3.36 -20.09 21.88
CA MET A 175 -3.00 -21.10 22.88
C MET A 175 -1.72 -20.69 23.63
N PRO A 176 -1.57 -21.05 24.92
CA PRO A 176 -0.35 -20.80 25.67
C PRO A 176 0.84 -21.57 25.09
N ALA A 177 2.00 -20.92 25.03
CA ALA A 177 3.25 -21.45 24.46
C ALA A 177 3.97 -22.47 25.37
N ASN A 178 3.23 -23.24 26.17
CA ASN A 178 3.82 -24.11 27.21
C ASN A 178 4.31 -25.46 26.69
N ASP A 179 4.06 -25.79 25.43
CA ASP A 179 4.68 -26.93 24.79
C ASP A 179 5.85 -26.42 23.95
N ILE A 180 7.08 -26.62 24.44
CA ILE A 180 8.26 -26.65 23.59
C ILE A 180 8.07 -27.88 22.70
N LEU A 181 7.24 -27.72 21.67
CA LEU A 181 7.17 -28.64 20.56
C LEU A 181 8.55 -28.56 19.91
N GLU A 182 9.22 -29.72 19.83
CA GLU A 182 10.19 -29.95 18.77
C GLU A 182 9.46 -29.54 17.48
N VAL A 183 9.80 -28.37 16.94
CA VAL A 183 9.21 -27.94 15.68
C VAL A 183 9.60 -29.02 14.69
N GLU A 184 8.62 -29.78 14.21
CA GLU A 184 8.82 -30.74 13.13
C GLU A 184 9.42 -29.94 11.97
N GLN A 185 10.74 -30.05 11.80
CA GLN A 185 11.53 -29.10 11.00
C GLN A 185 11.20 -29.17 9.50
N ASP A 186 10.35 -30.11 9.10
CA ASP A 186 9.95 -30.43 7.73
C ASP A 186 8.48 -30.11 7.40
N ILE A 187 7.73 -29.40 8.25
CA ILE A 187 6.35 -29.03 7.87
C ILE A 187 6.36 -27.84 6.90
N SER A 188 5.92 -28.09 5.66
CA SER A 188 5.74 -27.07 4.62
C SER A 188 4.75 -25.99 5.02
N ASN A 189 5.01 -24.76 4.56
CA ASN A 189 4.11 -23.62 4.74
C ASN A 189 2.71 -23.92 4.17
N ILE A 190 1.64 -23.42 4.81
CA ILE A 190 0.27 -23.51 4.27
C ILE A 190 0.20 -22.95 2.86
N PHE A 191 0.92 -21.87 2.55
CA PHE A 191 0.91 -21.25 1.23
C PHE A 191 2.04 -21.77 0.33
N ASP A 192 2.61 -22.95 0.61
CA ASP A 192 3.54 -23.60 -0.30
C ASP A 192 2.78 -24.17 -1.50
N GLU A 193 2.87 -23.46 -2.62
CA GLU A 193 2.22 -23.80 -3.88
C GLU A 193 2.83 -25.03 -4.57
N ASN A 194 4.02 -25.46 -4.14
CA ASN A 194 4.69 -26.68 -4.64
C ASN A 194 4.43 -27.91 -3.76
N SER A 195 3.58 -27.77 -2.73
CA SER A 195 3.27 -28.86 -1.82
C SER A 195 2.52 -29.98 -2.52
N GLU A 196 2.99 -31.22 -2.33
CA GLU A 196 2.37 -32.45 -2.85
C GLU A 196 1.02 -32.76 -2.20
N ARG A 197 0.61 -32.01 -1.16
CA ARG A 197 -0.64 -32.25 -0.42
C ARG A 197 -1.92 -31.88 -1.18
N PHE A 198 -1.79 -31.17 -2.29
CA PHE A 198 -2.92 -30.80 -3.14
C PHE A 198 -3.08 -31.79 -4.29
N SER A 199 -4.24 -32.46 -4.34
CA SER A 199 -4.55 -33.43 -5.39
C SER A 199 -4.92 -32.76 -6.73
N LYS A 200 -5.32 -31.49 -6.69
CA LYS A 200 -5.72 -30.74 -7.89
C LYS A 200 -5.18 -29.30 -7.86
N LYS A 201 -4.63 -28.89 -9.00
CA LYS A 201 -4.27 -27.52 -9.36
C LYS A 201 -5.08 -27.09 -10.58
N GLU A 202 -5.77 -25.95 -10.50
CA GLU A 202 -6.58 -25.41 -11.61
C GLU A 202 -6.31 -23.91 -11.79
N GLU A 203 -6.01 -23.49 -13.02
CA GLU A 203 -5.91 -22.08 -13.39
C GLU A 203 -7.15 -21.65 -14.16
N THR A 204 -7.82 -20.60 -13.69
CA THR A 204 -9.09 -20.15 -14.29
C THR A 204 -9.29 -18.65 -14.14
N LEU A 205 -10.12 -18.07 -15.00
CA LEU A 205 -10.58 -16.68 -14.85
C LEU A 205 -11.76 -16.56 -13.87
N LYS A 206 -12.33 -17.69 -13.41
CA LYS A 206 -13.40 -17.70 -12.41
C LYS A 206 -12.83 -17.43 -11.03
N ARG A 207 -13.45 -16.51 -10.30
CA ARG A 207 -12.98 -16.04 -9.00
C ARG A 207 -14.08 -16.23 -7.96
N THR A 208 -13.72 -16.72 -6.78
CA THR A 208 -14.69 -16.97 -5.71
C THR A 208 -14.54 -15.98 -4.56
N ARG A 209 -13.34 -15.90 -3.99
CA ARG A 209 -13.05 -15.12 -2.79
C ARG A 209 -12.23 -13.88 -3.10
N ILE A 210 -11.34 -13.92 -4.10
CA ILE A 210 -10.50 -12.77 -4.45
C ILE A 210 -11.07 -12.08 -5.67
N ASN A 211 -11.52 -10.83 -5.51
CA ASN A 211 -12.09 -10.04 -6.60
C ASN A 211 -11.18 -8.84 -6.91
N PRO A 212 -10.23 -8.95 -7.85
CA PRO A 212 -9.45 -7.83 -8.33
C PRO A 212 -10.35 -6.91 -9.17
N LEU A 213 -10.48 -5.65 -8.75
CA LEU A 213 -11.45 -4.71 -9.32
C LEU A 213 -10.80 -3.66 -10.22
N TYR A 214 -9.69 -3.08 -9.76
CA TYR A 214 -9.07 -1.95 -10.43
C TYR A 214 -7.57 -1.93 -10.22
N VAL A 215 -6.83 -1.48 -11.23
CA VAL A 215 -5.40 -1.23 -11.12
C VAL A 215 -5.08 0.21 -11.49
N GLU A 216 -4.36 0.88 -10.60
CA GLU A 216 -3.78 2.21 -10.82
C GLU A 216 -2.30 2.04 -11.10
N SER A 217 -1.81 2.60 -12.20
CA SER A 217 -0.41 2.43 -12.62
C SER A 217 0.20 3.77 -12.94
N TYR A 218 1.31 4.12 -12.30
CA TYR A 218 2.01 5.36 -12.59
C TYR A 218 3.50 5.16 -12.76
N LYS A 219 4.10 6.01 -13.59
CA LYS A 219 5.53 5.97 -13.88
C LYS A 219 6.31 6.53 -12.67
N GLU A 220 7.26 5.76 -12.19
CA GLU A 220 8.24 6.15 -11.18
C GLU A 220 9.52 6.70 -11.85
N LYS A 221 10.51 7.12 -11.06
CA LYS A 221 11.81 7.57 -11.59
C LYS A 221 12.53 6.41 -12.28
N GLY A 222 12.83 6.61 -13.57
CA GLY A 222 13.60 5.68 -14.40
C GLY A 222 12.82 4.41 -14.75
N ASP A 223 11.99 4.44 -15.80
CA ASP A 223 11.22 3.35 -16.45
C ASP A 223 10.52 2.28 -15.58
N LYS A 224 10.56 2.42 -14.26
CA LYS A 224 9.85 1.62 -13.27
C LYS A 224 8.43 2.13 -13.19
N TYR A 225 7.51 1.20 -13.03
CA TYR A 225 6.10 1.47 -12.77
C TYR A 225 5.78 1.03 -11.36
N GLU A 226 5.09 1.88 -10.63
CA GLU A 226 4.42 1.49 -9.41
C GLU A 226 2.95 1.28 -9.74
N THR A 227 2.42 0.15 -9.29
CA THR A 227 1.08 -0.32 -9.61
C THR A 227 0.37 -0.68 -8.31
N ILE A 228 -0.84 -0.17 -8.14
CA ILE A 228 -1.69 -0.41 -6.97
C ILE A 228 -2.89 -1.22 -7.44
N LEU A 229 -3.04 -2.41 -6.89
CA LEU A 229 -4.22 -3.25 -7.10
C LEU A 229 -5.25 -2.95 -6.01
N TYR A 230 -6.47 -2.64 -6.42
CA TYR A 230 -7.65 -2.51 -5.58
C TYR A 230 -8.49 -3.77 -5.75
N PHE A 231 -8.81 -4.43 -4.64
CA PHE A 231 -9.47 -5.73 -4.65
C PHE A 231 -10.40 -5.88 -3.44
N GLU A 232 -11.35 -6.79 -3.60
CA GLU A 232 -12.20 -7.27 -2.52
C GLU A 232 -11.83 -8.70 -2.15
N VAL A 233 -11.75 -8.98 -0.86
CA VAL A 233 -11.62 -10.35 -0.34
C VAL A 233 -12.92 -10.72 0.34
N LYS A 234 -13.62 -11.71 -0.22
CA LYS A 234 -14.83 -12.29 0.33
C LYS A 234 -14.49 -13.47 1.23
N THR A 235 -14.62 -13.20 2.51
CA THR A 235 -14.59 -14.20 3.58
C THR A 235 -16.02 -14.46 4.07
N GLN A 236 -16.23 -15.54 4.81
CA GLN A 236 -17.50 -15.79 5.46
C GLN A 236 -17.40 -15.29 6.92
N PRO A 237 -18.16 -14.26 7.35
CA PRO A 237 -19.19 -13.49 6.63
C PRO A 237 -18.72 -12.17 5.98
N TYR A 238 -17.45 -11.78 6.13
CA TYR A 238 -17.00 -10.42 5.81
C TYR A 238 -16.50 -10.21 4.38
N THR A 239 -16.63 -8.99 3.87
CA THR A 239 -15.96 -8.57 2.63
C THR A 239 -15.02 -7.40 2.92
N PHE A 240 -13.73 -7.60 2.70
CA PHE A 240 -12.71 -6.57 2.92
C PHE A 240 -12.34 -5.86 1.63
N ARG A 241 -12.32 -4.52 1.66
CA ARG A 241 -11.93 -3.65 0.54
C ARG A 241 -10.51 -3.15 0.73
N LEU A 242 -9.58 -3.79 0.05
CA LEU A 242 -8.15 -3.64 0.29
C LEU A 242 -7.43 -3.17 -0.97
N LYS A 243 -6.30 -2.51 -0.78
CA LYS A 243 -5.38 -2.16 -1.85
C LYS A 243 -3.94 -2.46 -1.48
N THR A 244 -3.15 -2.86 -2.46
CA THR A 244 -1.75 -3.24 -2.23
C THR A 244 -0.89 -2.92 -3.45
N GLN A 245 0.40 -2.77 -3.24
CA GLN A 245 1.35 -2.62 -4.34
C GLN A 245 1.46 -3.96 -5.10
N PHE A 246 1.29 -3.94 -6.42
CA PHE A 246 1.13 -5.15 -7.22
C PHE A 246 1.92 -5.07 -8.54
N SER A 247 3.22 -5.35 -8.49
CA SER A 247 4.17 -5.10 -9.59
C SER A 247 3.94 -5.89 -10.89
N TYR A 248 3.04 -6.86 -10.92
CA TYR A 248 2.88 -7.80 -12.04
C TYR A 248 1.86 -7.36 -13.09
N ILE A 249 0.91 -6.49 -12.75
CA ILE A 249 -0.18 -6.09 -13.66
C ILE A 249 -0.12 -4.59 -13.88
N LYS A 250 0.00 -4.18 -15.14
CA LYS A 250 0.26 -2.77 -15.51
C LYS A 250 -0.99 -2.01 -15.90
N ASN A 251 -2.09 -2.68 -16.22
CA ASN A 251 -3.32 -2.02 -16.68
C ASN A 251 -4.54 -2.93 -16.54
N GLN A 252 -5.72 -2.34 -16.69
CA GLN A 252 -7.00 -3.04 -16.54
C GLN A 252 -7.19 -4.20 -17.54
N LYS A 253 -6.58 -4.10 -18.74
CA LYS A 253 -6.67 -5.14 -19.78
C LYS A 253 -5.83 -6.37 -19.43
N GLU A 254 -4.68 -6.18 -18.78
CA GLU A 254 -3.91 -7.27 -18.21
C GLU A 254 -4.66 -7.89 -17.02
N LEU A 255 -5.21 -7.05 -16.13
CA LEU A 255 -5.98 -7.48 -14.96
C LEU A 255 -7.14 -8.43 -15.34
N SER A 256 -7.87 -8.10 -16.40
CA SER A 256 -9.00 -8.91 -16.86
C SER A 256 -8.61 -10.28 -17.43
N LYS A 257 -7.34 -10.45 -17.82
CA LYS A 257 -6.80 -11.69 -18.40
C LYS A 257 -5.97 -12.50 -17.41
N THR A 258 -5.62 -11.94 -16.26
CA THR A 258 -4.86 -12.67 -15.24
C THR A 258 -5.73 -13.74 -14.60
N SER A 259 -5.26 -14.99 -14.68
CA SER A 259 -5.88 -16.15 -14.05
C SER A 259 -5.76 -16.10 -12.53
N THR A 260 -6.60 -16.88 -11.88
CA THR A 260 -6.56 -17.24 -10.48
C THR A 260 -6.26 -18.72 -10.40
N THR A 261 -5.33 -19.10 -9.54
CA THR A 261 -4.91 -20.48 -9.36
C THR A 261 -5.57 -21.05 -8.11
N TYR A 262 -6.17 -22.22 -8.24
CA TYR A 262 -6.77 -22.97 -7.15
C TYR A 262 -5.94 -24.20 -6.85
N TYR A 263 -5.60 -24.38 -5.59
CA TYR A 263 -5.00 -25.60 -5.06
C TYR A 263 -6.02 -26.23 -4.11
N THR A 264 -6.46 -27.46 -4.40
CA THR A 264 -7.57 -28.09 -3.67
C THR A 264 -7.28 -29.54 -3.34
N ASN A 265 -7.76 -29.99 -2.18
CA ASN A 265 -7.96 -31.39 -1.83
C ASN A 265 -9.32 -31.54 -1.09
N ASP A 266 -9.55 -32.70 -0.46
CA ASP A 266 -10.82 -33.01 0.23
C ASP A 266 -11.07 -32.20 1.51
N THR A 267 -10.07 -31.44 1.97
CA THR A 267 -10.11 -30.73 3.28
C THR A 267 -9.85 -29.24 3.16
N GLU A 268 -9.03 -28.83 2.20
CA GLU A 268 -8.50 -27.48 2.11
C GLU A 268 -8.48 -26.94 0.68
N THR A 269 -8.49 -25.62 0.57
CA THR A 269 -8.48 -24.87 -0.69
C THR A 269 -7.63 -23.62 -0.51
N ILE A 270 -6.73 -23.37 -1.46
CA ILE A 270 -6.07 -22.07 -1.65
C ILE A 270 -6.57 -21.48 -2.95
N GLU A 271 -7.11 -20.27 -2.89
CA GLU A 271 -7.36 -19.42 -4.05
C GLU A 271 -6.24 -18.37 -4.11
N SER A 272 -5.45 -18.34 -5.18
CA SER A 272 -4.28 -17.46 -5.34
C SER A 272 -4.41 -16.57 -6.57
N PHE A 273 -4.28 -15.25 -6.37
CA PHE A 273 -4.22 -14.23 -7.41
C PHE A 273 -2.93 -13.40 -7.26
N GLY A 274 -1.89 -13.83 -7.94
CA GLY A 274 -0.56 -13.23 -7.83
C GLY A 274 -0.02 -13.30 -6.40
N ILE A 275 0.11 -12.15 -5.74
CA ILE A 275 0.60 -12.07 -4.35
C ILE A 275 -0.50 -12.16 -3.29
N ILE A 276 -1.76 -12.36 -3.68
CA ILE A 276 -2.89 -12.46 -2.76
C ILE A 276 -3.36 -13.91 -2.74
N SER A 277 -3.44 -14.53 -1.57
CA SER A 277 -3.93 -15.90 -1.45
C SER A 277 -4.90 -16.03 -0.28
N VAL A 278 -6.02 -16.73 -0.48
CA VAL A 278 -6.98 -17.05 0.59
C VAL A 278 -6.97 -18.56 0.79
N TYR A 279 -6.70 -18.98 2.02
CA TYR A 279 -6.74 -20.36 2.46
C TYR A 279 -8.00 -20.64 3.27
N THR A 280 -8.62 -21.77 2.99
CA THR A 280 -9.76 -22.31 3.74
C THR A 280 -9.54 -23.78 4.02
N ASN A 281 -9.95 -24.22 5.20
CA ASN A 281 -9.93 -25.62 5.61
C ASN A 281 -11.23 -25.93 6.35
N LYS A 282 -11.85 -27.08 6.04
CA LYS A 282 -13.13 -27.50 6.64
C LYS A 282 -13.09 -27.69 8.15
N HIS A 283 -11.90 -27.84 8.73
CA HIS A 283 -11.69 -28.04 10.17
C HIS A 283 -11.45 -26.73 10.92
N LEU A 284 -11.31 -25.60 10.23
CA LEU A 284 -11.06 -24.30 10.84
C LEU A 284 -12.33 -23.45 10.85
N GLY A 285 -12.60 -22.80 11.98
CA GLY A 285 -13.64 -21.79 12.13
C GLY A 285 -13.26 -20.41 11.60
N TYR A 286 -12.13 -20.29 10.91
CA TYR A 286 -11.58 -19.05 10.36
C TYR A 286 -10.91 -19.31 9.00
N GLN A 287 -10.56 -18.23 8.30
CA GLN A 287 -9.82 -18.28 7.05
C GLN A 287 -8.47 -17.60 7.21
N LEU A 288 -7.49 -17.95 6.38
CA LEU A 288 -6.21 -17.24 6.32
C LEU A 288 -6.10 -16.47 5.02
N LEU A 289 -5.69 -15.21 5.11
CA LEU A 289 -5.40 -14.35 3.98
C LEU A 289 -3.90 -14.05 3.99
N LYS A 290 -3.23 -14.33 2.88
CA LYS A 290 -1.86 -13.90 2.61
C LYS A 290 -1.90 -12.75 1.62
N VAL A 291 -1.23 -11.65 1.93
CA VAL A 291 -0.98 -10.57 0.98
C VAL A 291 0.52 -10.28 0.99
N LYS A 292 1.19 -10.66 -0.10
CA LYS A 292 2.65 -10.61 -0.22
C LYS A 292 3.33 -11.44 0.88
N ASP A 293 3.95 -10.79 1.83
CA ASP A 293 4.70 -11.41 2.93
C ASP A 293 3.92 -11.34 4.26
N ASP A 294 2.77 -10.67 4.28
CA ASP A 294 1.93 -10.53 5.47
C ASP A 294 0.84 -11.61 5.48
N PHE A 295 0.60 -12.15 6.67
CA PHE A 295 -0.45 -13.14 6.94
C PHE A 295 -1.52 -12.53 7.83
N TYR A 296 -2.76 -12.92 7.59
CA TYR A 296 -3.92 -12.46 8.32
C TYR A 296 -4.85 -13.64 8.61
N MET A 297 -5.39 -13.67 9.83
CA MET A 297 -6.50 -14.52 10.22
C MET A 297 -7.81 -13.74 10.10
N VAL A 298 -8.81 -14.36 9.48
CA VAL A 298 -10.14 -13.81 9.34
C VAL A 298 -11.12 -14.63 10.18
N LYS A 299 -11.66 -14.02 11.23
CA LYS A 299 -12.58 -14.65 12.19
C LYS A 299 -13.85 -13.84 12.33
#